data_AF-A0A853LWA8-F1
#
_entry.id   AF-A0A853LWA8-F1
#
_cell.length_a   1.000
_cell.length_b   1.000
_cell.length_c   1.000
_cell.angle_alpha   90.00
_cell.angle_beta   90.00
_cell.angle_gamma   90.00
#
_symmetry.space_group_name_H-M   'P 1'
#
loop_
_entity.id
_entity.type
_entity.pdbx_description
1 polymer ?
#
loop_
_entity_poly.entity_id
_entity_poly.type
_entity_poly.pdbx_seq_one_letter_code
_entity_poly.pdbx_strand_id
1 'polypeptide(L)' 'MATGETGFDDVTFDLISVQYHTLKAGHDYGQYVRDAKNAGLDDVASFFEDVMKQDSARAHKCHEYLRQLESA' A
#
# COMPACT_ATOMS: atom_id res chain seq x y z
N MET A 1 6.83 17.91 -18.68
CA MET A 1 6.83 16.51 -18.23
C MET A 1 8.29 16.12 -18.11
N ALA A 2 8.78 15.93 -16.89
CA ALA A 2 10.21 15.69 -16.66
C ALA A 2 10.54 14.26 -17.10
N THR A 3 11.30 14.17 -18.19
CA THR A 3 11.88 12.95 -18.72
C THR A 3 13.13 12.59 -17.92
N GLY A 4 13.10 11.47 -17.23
CA GLY A 4 14.22 10.54 -17.06
C GLY A 4 15.46 11.00 -16.27
N GLU A 5 15.62 10.47 -15.05
CA GLU A 5 16.95 10.31 -14.44
C GLU A 5 17.23 8.90 -13.89
N THR A 6 16.29 7.94 -14.04
CA THR A 6 16.47 6.56 -13.53
C THR A 6 16.40 5.47 -14.60
N GLY A 7 15.94 5.78 -15.82
CA GLY A 7 15.72 4.79 -16.89
C GLY A 7 14.45 3.94 -16.72
N PHE A 8 13.62 4.21 -15.72
CA PHE A 8 12.28 3.65 -15.59
C PHE A 8 11.24 4.63 -16.12
N ASP A 9 10.19 4.12 -16.76
CA ASP A 9 8.97 4.89 -16.99
C ASP A 9 8.43 5.34 -15.63
N ASP A 10 8.06 6.62 -15.54
CA ASP A 10 7.56 7.27 -14.32
C ASP A 10 6.46 6.42 -13.65
N VAL A 11 5.56 5.86 -14.48
CA VAL A 11 4.46 5.00 -14.05
C VAL A 11 4.92 3.68 -13.39
N THR A 12 5.99 3.06 -13.87
CA THR A 12 6.49 1.82 -13.27
C THR A 12 7.07 2.09 -11.88
N PHE A 13 7.83 3.18 -11.74
CA PHE A 13 8.34 3.61 -10.44
C PHE A 13 7.21 4.00 -9.49
N ASP A 14 6.20 4.73 -9.97
CA ASP A 14 5.00 5.10 -9.19
C ASP A 14 4.26 3.86 -8.65
N LEU A 15 4.07 2.84 -9.49
CA LEU A 15 3.41 1.59 -9.08
C LEU A 15 4.23 0.82 -8.04
N ILE A 16 5.55 0.73 -8.21
CA ILE A 16 6.46 0.12 -7.22
C ILE A 16 6.41 0.90 -5.91
N SER A 17 6.43 2.22 -5.97
CA SER A 17 6.38 3.10 -4.79
C SER A 17 5.10 2.87 -3.99
N VAL A 18 3.93 2.90 -4.63
CA VAL A 18 2.65 2.62 -3.97
C VAL A 18 2.61 1.20 -3.39
N GLN A 19 3.06 0.19 -4.13
CA GLN A 19 3.11 -1.18 -3.64
C GLN A 19 3.99 -1.31 -2.40
N TYR A 20 5.19 -0.73 -2.42
CA TYR A 20 6.13 -0.77 -1.31
C TYR A 20 5.55 -0.08 -0.06
N HIS A 21 5.04 1.15 -0.19
CA HIS A 21 4.56 1.92 0.95
C HIS A 21 3.33 1.30 1.61
N THR A 22 2.41 0.73 0.83
CA THR A 22 1.21 0.06 1.35
C THR A 22 1.54 -1.26 2.05
N LEU A 23 2.47 -2.05 1.51
CA LEU A 23 2.96 -3.26 2.18
C LEU A 23 3.72 -2.95 3.48
N LYS A 24 4.53 -1.88 3.46
CA LYS A 24 5.25 -1.42 4.65
C LYS A 24 4.29 -0.96 5.74
N ALA A 25 3.28 -0.15 5.40
CA ALA A 25 2.27 0.29 6.36
C ALA A 25 1.44 -0.89 6.92
N GLY A 26 1.17 -1.90 6.08
CA GLY A 26 0.53 -3.17 6.47
C GLY A 26 1.16 -3.85 7.68
N HIS A 27 2.49 -3.78 7.82
CA HIS A 27 3.22 -4.36 8.95
C HIS A 27 2.88 -3.66 10.28
N ASP A 28 2.62 -2.35 10.24
CA ASP A 28 2.40 -1.54 11.44
C ASP A 28 0.92 -1.52 11.88
N TYR A 29 -0.03 -1.75 10.97
CA TYR A 29 -1.47 -1.73 11.28
C TYR A 29 -1.89 -2.70 12.37
N GLY A 30 -1.27 -3.88 12.45
CA GLY A 30 -1.55 -4.83 13.52
C GLY A 30 -1.28 -4.24 14.90
N GLN A 31 -0.25 -3.40 15.04
CA GLN A 31 0.03 -2.67 16.28
C GLN A 31 -1.04 -1.60 16.54
N TYR A 32 -1.42 -0.83 15.53
CA TYR A 32 -2.43 0.23 15.69
C TYR A 32 -3.80 -0.31 16.09
N VAL A 33 -4.20 -1.46 15.52
CA VAL A 33 -5.43 -2.17 15.91
C VAL A 33 -5.36 -2.62 17.36
N ARG A 34 -4.22 -3.18 17.81
CA ARG A 34 -4.03 -3.59 19.21
C ARG A 34 -4.08 -2.40 20.15
N ASP A 35 -3.43 -1.29 19.80
CA ASP A 35 -3.41 -0.08 20.64
C ASP A 35 -4.82 0.52 20.78
N ALA A 36 -5.58 0.59 19.69
CA ALA A 36 -6.97 1.05 19.71
C ALA A 36 -7.87 0.13 20.57
N LYS A 37 -7.74 -1.20 20.43
CA LYS A 37 -8.49 -2.18 21.25
C LYS A 37 -8.12 -2.08 22.73
N ASN A 38 -6.83 -1.93 23.05
CA ASN A 38 -6.36 -1.77 24.43
C ASN A 38 -6.85 -0.46 25.06
N ALA A 39 -7.11 0.57 24.25
CA ALA A 39 -7.68 1.84 24.68
C ALA A 39 -9.23 1.84 24.74
N GLY A 40 -9.89 0.74 24.36
CA GLY A 40 -11.36 0.67 24.29
C GLY A 40 -11.97 1.52 23.16
N LEU A 41 -11.19 1.81 22.11
CA LEU A 41 -11.60 2.62 20.97
C LEU A 41 -11.96 1.73 19.77
N ASP A 42 -13.08 1.01 19.87
CA ASP A 42 -13.47 0.00 18.88
C ASP A 42 -13.66 0.57 17.47
N ASP A 43 -14.29 1.75 17.35
CA ASP A 43 -14.47 2.42 16.04
C ASP A 43 -13.13 2.75 15.37
N VAL A 44 -12.12 3.12 16.16
CA VAL A 44 -10.77 3.42 15.67
C VAL A 44 -10.06 2.13 15.27
N ALA A 45 -10.25 1.04 16.02
CA ALA A 45 -9.73 -0.27 15.65
C ALA A 45 -10.33 -0.76 14.32
N SER A 46 -11.65 -0.63 14.14
CA SER A 46 -12.32 -0.97 12.88
C SER A 46 -11.84 -0.11 11.73
N PHE A 47 -11.61 1.19 11.96
CA PHE A 47 -11.00 2.06 10.96
C PHE A 47 -9.61 1.55 10.52
N PHE A 48 -8.72 1.19 11.45
CA PHE A 48 -7.41 0.65 11.09
C PHE A 48 -7.48 -0.70 10.38
N GLU A 49 -8.41 -1.58 10.77
CA GLU A 49 -8.66 -2.84 10.05
C GLU A 49 -9.11 -2.59 8.59
N ASP A 50 -9.94 -1.57 8.36
CA ASP A 50 -10.37 -1.20 7.01
C ASP A 50 -9.27 -0.54 6.19
N VAL A 51 -8.45 0.31 6.80
CA VAL A 51 -7.24 0.85 6.16
C VAL A 51 -6.32 -0.29 5.72
N MET A 52 -6.09 -1.29 6.57
CA MET A 52 -5.29 -2.48 6.26
C MET A 52 -5.84 -3.25 5.06
N LYS A 53 -7.15 -3.50 5.00
CA LYS A 53 -7.78 -4.18 3.85
C LYS A 53 -7.59 -3.40 2.55
N GLN A 54 -7.78 -2.08 2.60
CA GLN A 54 -7.63 -1.23 1.42
C GLN A 54 -6.18 -1.19 0.93
N ASP A 55 -5.20 -1.12 1.82
CA ASP A 55 -3.79 -1.14 1.45
C ASP A 55 -3.36 -2.48 0.85
N SER A 56 -3.85 -3.60 1.40
CA SER A 56 -3.65 -4.92 0.80
C SER A 56 -4.20 -4.99 -0.63
N ALA A 57 -5.41 -4.46 -0.85
CA ALA A 57 -6.01 -4.40 -2.18
C ALA A 57 -5.22 -3.49 -3.15
N ARG A 58 -4.73 -2.34 -2.67
CA ARG A 58 -3.86 -1.44 -3.46
C ARG A 58 -2.55 -2.14 -3.86
N ALA A 59 -1.86 -2.76 -2.92
CA ALA A 59 -0.62 -3.48 -3.18
C ALA A 59 -0.80 -4.58 -4.23
N HIS A 60 -1.88 -5.36 -4.12
CA HIS A 60 -2.22 -6.38 -5.10
C HIS A 60 -2.52 -5.77 -6.47
N LYS A 61 -3.27 -4.66 -6.54
CA LYS A 61 -3.58 -4.00 -7.80
C LYS A 61 -2.34 -3.44 -8.49
N CYS A 62 -1.40 -2.85 -7.74
CA CYS A 62 -0.11 -2.43 -8.28
C CYS A 62 0.68 -3.61 -8.84
N HIS A 63 0.64 -4.77 -8.19
CA HIS A 63 1.29 -5.98 -8.69
C HIS A 63 0.76 -6.39 -10.06
N GLU A 64 -0.57 -6.41 -10.21
CA GLU A 64 -1.22 -6.79 -11.47
C GLU A 64 -0.89 -5.81 -12.61
N TYR A 65 -0.81 -4.50 -12.33
CA TYR A 65 -0.38 -3.52 -13.33
C TYR A 65 1.09 -3.67 -13.72
N LEU A 66 1.98 -3.93 -12.76
CA LEU A 66 3.39 -4.19 -13.05
C LEU A 66 3.54 -5.42 -13.97
N ARG A 67 2.81 -6.50 -13.71
CA ARG A 67 2.80 -7.69 -14.59
C ARG A 67 2.32 -7.38 -16.01
N GLN A 68 1.36 -6.47 -16.18
CA GLN A 68 0.90 -6.05 -17.50
C GLN A 68 1.98 -5.28 -18.26
N LEU A 69 2.70 -4.39 -17.58
CA LEU A 69 3.80 -3.61 -18.17
C LEU A 69 4.98 -4.51 -18.58
N GLU A 70 5.28 -5.55 -17.82
CA GLU A 70 6.33 -6.53 -18.18
C GLU A 70 5.97 -7.41 -19.38
N SER A 71 4.67 -7.57 -19.68
CA SER A 71 4.17 -8.40 -20.79
C SER A 71 3.89 -7.64 -22.09
N ALA A 72 4.01 -6.31 -22.07
CA ALA A 72 3.75 -5.41 -23.20
C ALA A 72 5.02 -5.21 -24.05
#